data_AF-A0A645DT38-F1
#
_entry.id   AF-A0A645DT38-F1
#
_cell.length_a   1.000
_cell.length_b   1.000
_cell.length_c   1.000
_cell.angle_alpha   90.00
_cell.angle_beta   90.00
_cell.angle_gamma   90.00
#
_symmetry.space_group_name_H-M   'P 1'
#
loop_
_entity.id
_entity.type
_entity.pdbx_description
1 polymer ?
#
loop_
_entity_poly.entity_id
_entity_poly.type
_entity_poly.pdbx_seq_one_letter_code
_entity_poly.pdbx_strand_id
1 'polypeptide(L)'
;MYLNGREIDAYRESSRTRFGCDYPELEAWRREDDADYLARWREQCALVARKRYPMEVTVVGHRHPARIPGDPCCTAPESRLHIRHDGEVGFCTDYFGFSIGNAKETPLPELIAGPRADLWRRAVKENILPVCDHCAWRLQRPY
;
A
#
# COMPACT_ATOMS: atom_id res chain seq x y z
N MET A 1 -7.56 1.53 2.87
CA MET A 1 -7.30 0.20 2.29
C MET A 1 -8.12 -0.76 3.12
N TYR A 2 -8.98 -1.57 2.54
CA TYR A 2 -9.58 -2.69 3.24
C TYR A 2 -9.34 -3.93 2.40
N LEU A 3 -9.42 -5.10 3.01
CA LEU A 3 -9.23 -6.38 2.34
C LEU A 3 -10.30 -7.33 2.85
N ASN A 4 -10.85 -8.15 1.96
CA ASN A 4 -11.65 -9.29 2.41
C ASN A 4 -10.74 -10.43 2.90
N GLY A 5 -11.31 -11.43 3.58
CA GLY A 5 -10.53 -12.56 4.11
C GLY A 5 -9.71 -13.29 3.03
N ARG A 6 -10.27 -13.49 1.84
CA ARG A 6 -9.57 -14.16 0.73
C ARG A 6 -8.35 -13.38 0.24
N GLU A 7 -8.42 -12.06 0.20
CA GLU A 7 -7.30 -11.20 -0.19
C GLU A 7 -6.19 -11.22 0.85
N ILE A 8 -6.56 -11.23 2.14
CA ILE A 8 -5.62 -11.37 3.25
C ILE A 8 -4.91 -12.72 3.16
N ASP A 9 -5.63 -13.81 2.96
CA ASP A 9 -5.05 -15.15 2.85
C ASP A 9 -4.11 -15.26 1.65
N ALA A 10 -4.55 -14.80 0.46
CA ALA A 10 -3.74 -14.78 -0.75
C ALA A 10 -2.46 -13.95 -0.55
N TYR A 11 -2.58 -12.82 0.15
CA TYR A 11 -1.45 -11.97 0.45
C TYR A 11 -0.44 -12.65 1.38
N ARG A 12 -0.91 -13.26 2.46
CA ARG A 12 -0.06 -13.96 3.43
C ARG A 12 0.61 -15.18 2.81
N GLU A 13 -0.09 -15.92 1.96
CA GLU A 13 0.50 -17.03 1.19
C GLU A 13 1.58 -16.55 0.23
N SER A 14 1.32 -15.49 -0.55
CA SER A 14 2.32 -14.86 -1.43
C SER A 14 3.55 -14.40 -0.62
N SER A 15 3.31 -13.83 0.56
CA SER A 15 4.39 -13.38 1.45
C SER A 15 5.26 -14.52 1.95
N ARG A 16 4.65 -15.61 2.41
CA ARG A 16 5.38 -16.79 2.88
C ARG A 16 6.18 -17.45 1.76
N THR A 17 5.56 -17.62 0.60
CA THR A 17 6.16 -18.34 -0.53
C THR A 17 7.24 -17.56 -1.25
N ARG A 18 7.09 -16.23 -1.39
CA ARG A 18 8.00 -15.40 -2.20
C ARG A 18 9.00 -14.62 -1.39
N PHE A 19 8.63 -14.19 -0.18
CA PHE A 19 9.50 -13.36 0.66
C PHE A 19 10.03 -14.07 1.90
N GLY A 20 9.52 -15.27 2.21
CA GLY A 20 9.89 -16.02 3.40
C GLY A 20 9.45 -15.33 4.70
N CYS A 21 8.38 -14.52 4.66
CA CYS A 21 7.84 -13.81 5.82
C CYS A 21 6.31 -13.96 5.89
N ASP A 22 5.71 -13.61 7.04
CA ASP A 22 4.26 -13.53 7.21
C ASP A 22 3.90 -12.13 7.75
N TYR A 23 2.62 -11.77 7.67
CA TYR A 23 2.10 -10.51 8.18
C TYR A 23 0.70 -10.69 8.74
N PRO A 24 0.58 -11.30 9.93
CA PRO A 24 -0.71 -11.54 10.57
C PRO A 24 -1.44 -10.24 10.93
N GLU A 25 -0.73 -9.13 11.16
CA GLU A 25 -1.32 -7.83 11.49
C GLU A 25 -2.15 -7.24 10.35
N LEU A 26 -2.04 -7.79 9.13
CA LEU A 26 -2.90 -7.41 8.01
C LEU A 26 -4.40 -7.59 8.31
N GLU A 27 -4.74 -8.48 9.25
CA GLU A 27 -6.12 -8.71 9.71
C GLU A 27 -6.78 -7.43 10.26
N ALA A 28 -6.00 -6.47 10.76
CA ALA A 28 -6.52 -5.17 11.21
C ALA A 28 -7.21 -4.37 10.08
N TRP A 29 -6.92 -4.72 8.81
CA TRP A 29 -7.51 -4.12 7.62
C TRP A 29 -8.70 -4.89 7.07
N ARG A 30 -9.11 -5.98 7.73
CA ARG A 30 -10.20 -6.82 7.24
C ARG A 30 -11.53 -6.08 7.27
N ARG A 31 -12.19 -6.02 6.11
CA ARG A 31 -13.61 -5.68 5.99
C ARG A 31 -14.24 -6.52 4.89
N GLU A 32 -15.32 -7.22 5.24
CA GLU A 32 -16.10 -8.03 4.29
C GLU A 32 -17.12 -7.18 3.51
N ASP A 33 -17.52 -6.05 4.10
CA ASP A 33 -18.47 -5.09 3.53
C ASP A 33 -18.03 -3.66 3.90
N ASP A 34 -18.28 -2.73 2.99
CA ASP A 34 -18.00 -1.31 3.13
C ASP A 34 -19.20 -0.42 2.78
N ALA A 35 -20.40 -1.01 2.60
CA ALA A 35 -21.60 -0.29 2.20
C ALA A 35 -21.89 0.92 3.11
N ASP A 36 -21.82 0.74 4.43
CA ASP A 36 -22.03 1.83 5.41
C ASP A 36 -20.98 2.93 5.28
N TYR A 37 -19.72 2.55 5.08
CA TYR A 37 -18.64 3.50 4.85
C TYR A 37 -18.87 4.29 3.56
N LEU A 38 -19.21 3.62 2.47
CA LEU A 38 -19.49 4.26 1.18
C LEU A 38 -20.74 5.14 1.22
N ALA A 39 -21.76 4.76 1.99
CA ALA A 39 -22.95 5.58 2.19
C ALA A 39 -22.59 6.89 2.91
N ARG A 40 -21.85 6.79 4.03
CA ARG A 40 -21.35 7.96 4.77
C ARG A 40 -20.42 8.82 3.92
N TRP A 41 -19.50 8.20 3.17
CA TRP A 41 -18.60 8.91 2.26
C TRP A 41 -19.38 9.74 1.24
N ARG A 42 -20.38 9.14 0.59
CA ARG A 42 -21.25 9.83 -0.38
C ARG A 42 -22.01 11.01 0.24
N GLU A 43 -22.58 10.79 1.43
CA GLU A 43 -23.28 11.84 2.18
C GLU A 43 -22.35 13.03 2.47
N GLN A 44 -21.15 12.78 3.02
CA GLN A 44 -20.19 13.83 3.36
C GLN A 44 -19.65 14.54 2.11
N CYS A 45 -19.39 13.82 1.02
CA CYS A 45 -19.02 14.42 -0.27
C CYS A 45 -20.10 15.40 -0.76
N ALA A 46 -21.38 15.03 -0.62
CA ALA A 46 -22.49 15.89 -1.02
C ALA A 46 -22.58 17.16 -0.15
N LEU A 47 -22.27 17.07 1.15
CA LEU A 47 -22.21 18.23 2.04
C LEU A 47 -21.08 19.20 1.65
N VAL A 48 -19.89 18.66 1.35
CA VAL A 48 -18.75 19.45 0.87
C VAL A 48 -19.11 20.13 -0.45
N ALA A 49 -19.66 19.39 -1.42
CA ALA A 49 -20.01 19.94 -2.73
C ALA A 49 -21.05 21.08 -2.67
N ARG A 50 -21.90 21.13 -1.63
CA ARG A 50 -22.90 22.19 -1.44
C ARG A 50 -22.35 23.46 -0.77
N LYS A 51 -21.21 23.38 -0.10
CA LYS A 51 -20.64 24.51 0.63
C LYS A 51 -19.93 25.46 -0.34
N ARG A 52 -20.10 26.77 -0.12
CA ARG A 52 -19.30 27.78 -0.83
C ARG A 52 -17.96 27.94 -0.13
N TYR A 53 -16.88 27.82 -0.89
CA TYR A 53 -15.52 28.05 -0.43
C TYR A 53 -14.96 29.29 -1.16
N PRO A 54 -14.03 30.03 -0.55
CA PRO A 54 -13.37 31.17 -1.19
C PRO A 54 -12.36 30.76 -2.29
N MET A 55 -12.25 29.46 -2.57
CA MET A 55 -11.38 28.85 -3.56
C MET A 55 -12.04 27.60 -4.14
N GLU A 56 -11.56 27.12 -5.27
CA GLU A 56 -12.01 25.86 -5.84
C GLU A 56 -11.64 24.70 -4.89
N VAL A 57 -12.62 23.83 -4.62
CA VAL A 57 -12.43 22.65 -3.77
C VAL A 57 -12.86 21.42 -4.55
N THR A 58 -11.92 20.49 -4.73
CA THR A 58 -12.15 19.20 -5.37
C THR A 58 -12.02 18.09 -4.34
N VAL A 59 -13.09 17.31 -4.16
CA VAL A 59 -13.04 16.11 -3.31
C VAL A 59 -12.50 14.96 -4.15
N VAL A 60 -11.26 14.58 -3.87
CA VAL A 60 -10.66 13.39 -4.47
C VAL A 60 -10.79 12.26 -3.46
N GLY A 61 -11.63 11.28 -3.77
CA GLY A 61 -11.66 10.05 -3.00
C GLY A 61 -10.33 9.32 -3.10
N HIS A 62 -9.98 8.57 -2.06
CA HIS A 62 -9.03 7.48 -2.24
C HIS A 62 -9.59 6.63 -3.39
N ARG A 63 -8.81 6.35 -4.46
CA ARG A 63 -9.28 5.48 -5.55
C ARG A 63 -9.61 4.13 -4.93
N HIS A 64 -10.90 3.89 -4.73
CA HIS A 64 -11.42 2.82 -3.93
C HIS A 64 -12.12 1.79 -4.80
N PRO A 65 -11.94 0.51 -4.46
CA PRO A 65 -10.81 -0.26 -4.94
C PRO A 65 -11.04 -0.68 -6.40
N ALA A 66 -10.12 -0.31 -7.27
CA ALA A 66 -9.92 -1.04 -8.50
C ALA A 66 -8.62 -0.52 -9.08
N ARG A 67 -7.64 -1.40 -9.20
CA ARG A 67 -6.67 -1.25 -10.26
C ARG A 67 -7.45 -0.98 -11.54
N ILE A 68 -7.32 0.22 -12.10
CA ILE A 68 -7.84 0.48 -13.43
C ILE A 68 -6.93 -0.31 -14.39
N PRO A 69 -7.47 -1.18 -15.25
CA PRO A 69 -6.66 -1.86 -16.25
C PRO A 69 -5.83 -0.84 -17.04
N GLY A 70 -4.51 -1.05 -17.09
CA GLY A 70 -3.57 -0.13 -17.75
C GLY A 70 -2.93 0.94 -16.85
N ASP A 71 -3.36 1.10 -15.59
CA ASP A 71 -2.67 2.00 -14.66
C ASP A 71 -1.24 1.50 -14.35
N PRO A 72 -0.28 2.42 -14.12
CA PRO A 72 1.09 2.06 -13.79
C PRO A 72 1.20 1.39 -12.41
N CYS A 73 2.27 0.60 -12.24
CA CYS A 73 2.64 0.00 -10.96
C CYS A 73 3.11 1.07 -9.96
N CYS A 74 3.15 0.70 -8.67
CA CYS A 74 3.66 1.59 -7.62
C CYS A 74 5.12 1.98 -7.89
N THR A 75 5.46 3.27 -7.75
CA THR A 75 6.84 3.77 -7.88
C THR A 75 7.53 4.00 -6.54
N ALA A 76 6.86 3.70 -5.42
CA ALA A 76 7.44 3.84 -4.08
C ALA A 76 8.79 3.11 -3.92
N PRO A 77 8.99 1.88 -4.44
CA PRO A 77 10.29 1.20 -4.32
C PRO A 77 11.49 1.92 -4.94
N GLU A 78 11.24 2.85 -5.86
CA GLU A 78 12.29 3.58 -6.57
C GLU A 78 12.48 5.01 -6.05
N SER A 79 11.65 5.46 -5.11
CA SER A 79 11.62 6.87 -4.69
C SER A 79 11.43 7.08 -3.19
N ARG A 80 11.17 6.02 -2.43
CA ARG A 80 10.85 6.10 -1.01
C ARG A 80 11.55 4.99 -0.25
N LEU A 81 11.91 5.28 0.99
CA LEU A 81 12.40 4.31 1.94
C LEU A 81 11.70 4.55 3.27
N HIS A 82 11.29 3.49 3.94
CA HIS A 82 10.71 3.52 5.26
C HIS A 82 11.60 2.73 6.21
N ILE A 83 11.94 3.33 7.34
CA ILE A 83 12.75 2.71 8.40
C ILE A 83 11.89 2.65 9.66
N ARG A 84 11.63 1.45 10.13
CA ARG A 84 10.87 1.19 11.36
C ARG A 84 11.70 1.51 12.62
N HIS A 85 11.04 1.60 13.77
CA HIS A 85 11.69 1.89 15.05
C HIS A 85 12.76 0.84 15.46
N ASP A 86 12.60 -0.39 15.00
CA ASP A 86 13.54 -1.50 15.21
C ASP A 86 14.71 -1.48 14.21
N GLY A 87 14.69 -0.60 13.22
CA GLY A 87 15.71 -0.47 12.19
C GLY A 87 15.40 -1.24 10.91
N GLU A 88 14.32 -2.04 10.88
CA GLU A 88 13.90 -2.75 9.68
C GLU A 88 13.53 -1.77 8.56
N VAL A 89 14.05 -2.02 7.37
CA VAL A 89 13.93 -1.14 6.21
C VAL A 89 12.98 -1.76 5.20
N GLY A 90 12.10 -0.94 4.62
CA GLY A 90 11.20 -1.36 3.55
C GLY A 90 10.86 -0.21 2.62
N PHE A 91 10.05 -0.51 1.60
CA PHE A 91 9.59 0.48 0.62
C PHE A 91 8.13 0.89 0.81
N CYS A 92 7.36 0.08 1.56
CA CYS A 92 5.94 0.29 1.80
C CYS A 92 5.71 0.71 3.25
N THR A 93 4.87 1.71 3.46
CA THR A 93 4.44 2.14 4.81
C THR A 93 3.22 1.37 5.31
N ASP A 94 2.51 0.63 4.46
CA ASP A 94 1.31 -0.13 4.88
C ASP A 94 1.62 -1.63 5.06
N TYR A 95 2.74 -2.09 4.50
CA TYR A 95 3.19 -3.47 4.61
C TYR A 95 4.51 -3.58 5.38
N PHE A 96 4.39 -3.93 6.66
CA PHE A 96 5.54 -4.04 7.56
C PHE A 96 6.11 -5.45 7.71
N GLY A 97 5.44 -6.48 7.17
CA GLY A 97 5.87 -7.87 7.29
C GLY A 97 7.12 -8.23 6.48
N PHE A 98 7.47 -7.41 5.48
CA PHE A 98 8.70 -7.57 4.72
C PHE A 98 9.70 -6.47 5.02
N SER A 99 10.96 -6.88 5.15
CA SER A 99 12.11 -6.01 5.26
C SER A 99 13.14 -6.34 4.19
N ILE A 100 13.82 -5.33 3.66
CA ILE A 100 15.01 -5.50 2.81
C ILE A 100 16.30 -5.67 3.63
N GLY A 101 16.24 -5.46 4.94
CA GLY A 101 17.32 -5.62 5.92
C GLY A 101 17.24 -4.54 7.01
N ASN A 102 18.22 -4.52 7.92
CA ASN A 102 18.22 -3.61 9.07
C ASN A 102 19.27 -2.49 8.92
N ALA A 103 18.85 -1.23 9.02
CA ALA A 103 19.72 -0.06 8.87
C ALA A 103 20.75 0.09 10.00
N LYS A 104 20.57 -0.61 11.13
CA LYS A 104 21.54 -0.64 12.23
C LYS A 104 22.71 -1.57 11.95
N GLU A 105 22.56 -2.48 10.99
CA GLU A 105 23.52 -3.55 10.69
C GLU A 105 24.18 -3.37 9.32
N THR A 106 23.44 -2.84 8.34
CA THR A 106 23.90 -2.71 6.95
C THR A 106 23.65 -1.31 6.41
N PRO A 107 24.61 -0.69 5.69
CA PRO A 107 24.43 0.61 5.06
C PRO A 107 23.25 0.63 4.08
N LEU A 108 22.48 1.72 4.08
CA LEU A 108 21.30 1.86 3.22
C LEU A 108 21.59 1.61 1.72
N PRO A 109 22.69 2.11 1.13
CA PRO A 109 22.98 1.84 -0.29
C PRO A 109 23.08 0.35 -0.61
N GLU A 110 23.67 -0.44 0.29
CA GLU A 110 23.81 -1.89 0.13
C GLU A 110 22.45 -2.59 0.24
N LEU A 111 21.61 -2.16 1.19
CA LEU A 111 20.24 -2.68 1.31
C LEU A 111 19.39 -2.37 0.06
N ILE A 112 19.49 -1.15 -0.47
CA ILE A 112 18.74 -0.68 -1.64
C ILE A 112 19.16 -1.39 -2.92
N ALA A 113 20.46 -1.69 -3.07
CA ALA A 113 21.01 -2.46 -4.18
C ALA A 113 20.96 -3.98 -3.96
N GLY A 114 20.47 -4.42 -2.80
CA GLY A 114 20.50 -5.81 -2.38
C GLY A 114 19.41 -6.68 -3.04
N PRO A 115 19.59 -8.01 -3.01
CA PRO A 115 18.67 -8.96 -3.66
C PRO A 115 17.25 -8.93 -3.09
N ARG A 116 17.09 -8.60 -1.80
CA ARG A 116 15.76 -8.44 -1.17
C ARG A 116 15.04 -7.22 -1.73
N ALA A 117 15.75 -6.13 -2.01
CA ALA A 117 15.13 -4.97 -2.64
C ALA A 117 14.62 -5.29 -4.06
N ASP A 118 15.42 -6.00 -4.85
CA ASP A 118 15.02 -6.44 -6.20
C ASP A 118 13.84 -7.42 -6.20
N LEU A 119 13.78 -8.29 -5.19
CA LEU A 119 12.63 -9.17 -4.97
C LEU A 119 11.34 -8.36 -4.78
N TRP A 120 11.37 -7.30 -3.97
CA TRP A 120 10.21 -6.42 -3.78
C TRP A 120 9.86 -5.64 -5.05
N ARG A 121 10.85 -5.05 -5.74
CA ARG A 121 10.61 -4.32 -7.00
C ARG A 121 9.95 -5.20 -8.05
N ARG A 122 10.39 -6.45 -8.20
CA ARG A 122 9.77 -7.43 -9.11
C ARG A 122 8.34 -7.75 -8.72
N ALA A 123 8.09 -7.99 -7.43
CA ALA A 123 6.74 -8.24 -6.94
C ALA A 123 5.76 -7.12 -7.28
N VAL A 124 6.18 -5.87 -7.09
CA VAL A 124 5.36 -4.70 -7.45
C VAL A 124 5.13 -4.62 -8.97
N LYS A 125 6.17 -4.85 -9.79
CA LYS A 125 6.06 -4.82 -11.26
C LYS A 125 5.18 -5.93 -11.82
N GLU A 126 5.21 -7.11 -11.21
CA GLU A 126 4.40 -8.28 -11.59
C GLU A 126 2.97 -8.22 -11.03
N ASN A 127 2.65 -7.19 -10.22
CA ASN A 127 1.35 -7.00 -9.57
C ASN A 127 0.89 -8.23 -8.75
N ILE A 128 1.80 -8.84 -8.01
CA ILE A 128 1.52 -10.08 -7.25
C ILE A 128 0.98 -9.84 -5.83
N LEU A 129 0.86 -8.58 -5.44
CA LEU A 129 0.49 -8.17 -4.08
C LEU A 129 -0.95 -7.63 -4.09
N PRO A 130 -1.95 -8.44 -3.70
CA PRO A 130 -3.36 -8.02 -3.69
C PRO A 130 -3.60 -6.68 -2.98
N VAL A 131 -2.85 -6.40 -1.92
CA VAL A 131 -2.94 -5.15 -1.15
C VAL A 131 -2.64 -3.90 -1.98
N CYS A 132 -1.82 -4.04 -3.03
CA CYS A 132 -1.48 -2.92 -3.91
C CYS A 132 -2.67 -2.48 -4.78
N ASP A 133 -3.64 -3.36 -5.04
CA ASP A 133 -4.85 -3.03 -5.81
C ASP A 133 -5.81 -2.15 -5.00
N HIS A 134 -5.66 -2.13 -3.66
CA HIS A 134 -6.44 -1.34 -2.71
C HIS A 134 -5.69 -0.10 -2.20
N CYS A 135 -4.47 0.13 -2.71
CA CYS A 135 -3.57 1.16 -2.20
C CYS A 135 -3.85 2.53 -2.81
N ALA A 136 -4.30 3.46 -1.98
CA ALA A 136 -4.49 4.87 -2.36
C ALA A 136 -3.16 5.57 -2.71
N TRP A 137 -2.05 5.05 -2.21
CA TRP A 137 -0.71 5.62 -2.40
C TRP A 137 -0.05 5.16 -3.70
N ARG A 138 -0.58 4.14 -4.38
CA ARG A 138 0.06 3.49 -5.54
C ARG A 138 0.44 4.47 -6.65
N LEU A 139 -0.44 5.42 -6.93
CA LEU A 139 -0.29 6.38 -8.03
C LEU A 139 0.27 7.73 -7.58
N GLN A 140 0.57 7.88 -6.29
CA GLN A 140 1.14 9.14 -5.81
C GLN A 140 2.56 9.29 -6.31
N ARG A 141 2.79 10.33 -7.11
CA ARG A 141 4.13 10.73 -7.51
C ARG A 141 4.85 11.32 -6.30
N PRO A 142 6.17 11.09 -6.15
CA PRO A 142 6.96 11.86 -5.21
C PRO A 142 6.85 13.36 -5.54
N TYR A 143 6.71 14.18 -4.51
CA TYR A 143 6.71 15.64 -4.60
C TYR A 143 8.09 16.16 -5.02
#